data_AF-X1AKI7-F1
#
_entry.id   AF-X1AKI7-F1
#
_cell.length_a   1.000
_cell.length_b   1.000
_cell.length_c   1.000
_cell.angle_alpha   90.00
_cell.angle_beta   90.00
_cell.angle_gamma   90.00
#
_symmetry.space_group_name_H-M   'P 1'
#
loop_
_entity.id
_entity.type
_entity.pdbx_description
1 polymer ?
#
loop_
_entity_poly.entity_id
_entity_poly.type
_entity_poly.pdbx_seq_one_letter_code
_entity_poly.pdbx_strand_id
1 'polypeptide(L)'
;MAFEIPKTAYSGKIKEIKLGSGDKAVTVGGETSYPFQLFEGEMPHLPRIAMEVWDMPPQEWAPAALEPFKGVTDDPASWAKKCVADYGAEMICLQLVSTDPNGLDRGADEAAEVVKKVADAVDVPLIVWGTANHDKDTEVLRKVTEVCQGRNLIIGPVEEGDHKKIGAAALSYMIVKHLQPN
;
A
#
# COMPACT_ATOMS: atom_id res chain seq x y z
N MET A 1 16.73 38.49 29.74
CA MET A 1 15.80 37.36 29.90
C MET A 1 16.22 36.26 28.95
N ALA A 2 16.21 35.00 29.39
CA ALA A 2 16.41 33.86 28.50
C ALA A 2 15.15 33.67 27.65
N PHE A 3 15.33 33.38 26.36
CA PHE A 3 14.23 33.02 25.48
C PHE A 3 13.81 31.57 25.76
N GLU A 4 12.51 31.34 25.89
CA GLU A 4 11.91 30.01 26.03
C GLU A 4 11.02 29.77 24.82
N ILE A 5 11.19 28.62 24.16
CA ILE A 5 10.39 28.25 22.98
C ILE A 5 8.98 27.90 23.46
N PRO A 6 7.92 28.61 23.00
CA PRO A 6 6.55 28.23 23.31
C PRO A 6 6.25 26.83 22.80
N LYS A 7 5.61 26.00 23.63
CA LYS A 7 5.23 24.63 23.27
C LYS A 7 3.72 24.48 23.24
N THR A 8 3.22 23.71 22.28
CA THR A 8 1.81 23.31 22.21
C THR A 8 1.56 22.06 23.04
N ALA A 9 0.48 22.03 23.83
CA ALA A 9 0.06 20.82 24.52
C ALA A 9 -0.89 20.00 23.63
N TYR A 10 -0.48 18.76 23.31
CA TYR A 10 -1.27 17.83 22.52
C TYR A 10 -1.98 16.81 23.42
N SER A 11 -3.27 16.55 23.16
CA SER A 11 -4.09 15.61 23.93
C SER A 11 -4.19 14.22 23.31
N GLY A 12 -3.61 14.02 22.12
CA GLY A 12 -3.69 12.78 21.36
C GLY A 12 -2.38 12.44 20.67
N LYS A 13 -2.28 11.19 20.21
CA LYS A 13 -1.19 10.67 19.38
C LYS A 13 -1.75 10.03 18.13
N ILE A 14 -1.02 10.09 17.03
CA ILE A 14 -1.37 9.35 15.82
C ILE A 14 -1.27 7.85 16.12
N LYS A 15 -2.23 7.06 15.62
CA LYS A 15 -2.23 5.61 15.81
C LYS A 15 -1.02 5.01 15.07
N GLU A 16 -0.26 4.20 15.78
CA GLU A 16 0.81 3.42 15.18
C GLU A 16 0.23 2.21 14.43
N ILE A 17 0.68 2.00 13.19
CA ILE A 17 0.25 0.91 12.32
C ILE A 17 1.48 0.20 11.76
N LYS A 18 1.55 -1.12 11.91
CA LYS A 18 2.55 -1.97 11.28
C LYS A 18 1.99 -2.58 9.98
N LEU A 19 2.68 -2.30 8.89
CA LEU A 19 2.39 -2.68 7.52
C LEU A 19 3.24 -3.91 7.15
N GLY A 20 2.62 -4.92 6.54
CA GLY A 20 3.31 -6.18 6.21
C GLY A 20 3.71 -7.01 7.44
N SER A 21 4.53 -8.04 7.22
CA SER A 21 4.87 -9.02 8.26
C SER A 21 6.35 -9.41 8.20
N GLY A 22 6.81 -10.14 9.22
CA GLY A 22 8.22 -10.52 9.32
C GLY A 22 9.15 -9.35 9.65
N ASP A 23 10.43 -9.53 9.35
CA ASP A 23 11.51 -8.61 9.74
C ASP A 23 11.53 -7.31 8.92
N LYS A 24 10.92 -7.32 7.74
CA LYS A 24 10.80 -6.16 6.83
C LYS A 24 9.48 -5.42 6.95
N ALA A 25 8.66 -5.76 7.95
CA ALA A 25 7.45 -5.02 8.23
C ALA A 25 7.78 -3.56 8.60
N VAL A 26 6.99 -2.63 8.08
CA VAL A 26 7.21 -1.19 8.25
C VAL A 26 6.19 -0.63 9.22
N THR A 27 6.63 0.10 10.23
CA THR A 27 5.72 0.80 11.15
C THR A 27 5.65 2.28 10.80
N VAL A 28 4.44 2.84 10.82
CA VAL A 28 4.13 4.25 10.56
C VAL A 28 3.23 4.82 11.66
N GLY A 29 3.21 6.15 11.82
CA GLY A 29 2.38 6.84 12.80
C GLY A 29 3.09 7.08 14.14
N GLY A 30 2.32 7.21 15.21
CA GLY A 30 2.86 7.37 16.57
C GLY A 30 3.27 8.81 16.94
N GLU A 31 3.12 9.77 16.04
CA GLU A 31 3.50 11.16 16.27
C GLU A 31 2.67 11.80 17.40
N THR A 32 3.33 12.60 18.23
CA THR A 32 2.72 13.33 19.37
C THR A 32 2.80 14.85 19.23
N SER A 33 3.24 15.34 18.08
CA SER A 33 3.30 16.76 17.72
C SER A 33 3.07 16.96 16.22
N TYR A 34 3.10 18.21 15.76
CA TYR A 34 3.14 18.51 14.32
C TYR A 34 4.38 17.92 13.62
N PRO A 35 4.30 17.71 12.28
CA PRO A 35 5.39 17.12 11.50
C PRO A 35 6.74 17.83 11.75
N PHE A 36 7.74 17.04 12.16
CA PHE A 36 9.11 17.47 12.44
C PHE A 36 9.30 18.48 13.59
N GLN A 37 8.28 18.76 14.40
CA GLN A 37 8.38 19.62 15.59
C GLN A 37 8.93 18.86 16.81
N LEU A 38 10.12 18.27 16.67
CA LEU A 38 10.75 17.39 17.68
C LEU A 38 11.15 18.09 18.99
N PHE A 39 11.06 19.43 19.05
CA PHE A 39 11.32 20.19 20.28
C PHE A 39 10.13 20.13 21.27
N GLU A 40 8.95 19.75 20.78
CA GLU A 40 7.70 19.73 21.55
C GLU A 40 6.91 18.40 21.44
N GLY A 41 7.46 17.39 20.79
CA GLY A 41 6.90 16.04 20.79
C GLY A 41 7.82 15.01 20.13
N GLU A 42 7.30 13.81 19.94
CA GLU A 42 7.99 12.66 19.39
C GLU A 42 7.42 12.31 18.01
N MET A 43 8.31 11.88 17.12
CA MET A 43 7.98 11.30 15.81
C MET A 43 8.80 10.01 15.67
N PRO A 44 8.30 8.89 16.22
CA PRO A 44 9.11 7.67 16.38
C PRO A 44 9.43 6.98 15.05
N HIS A 45 8.60 7.20 14.03
CA HIS A 45 8.76 6.61 12.70
C HIS A 45 8.93 7.71 11.65
N LEU A 46 9.86 7.51 10.72
CA LEU A 46 10.03 8.40 9.57
C LEU A 46 8.87 8.23 8.56
N PRO A 47 8.54 9.26 7.77
CA PRO A 47 7.67 9.08 6.62
C PRO A 47 8.24 8.02 5.67
N ARG A 48 7.35 7.23 5.07
CA ARG A 48 7.72 6.08 4.23
C ARG A 48 7.28 6.31 2.79
N ILE A 49 8.06 5.77 1.86
CA ILE A 49 7.83 5.87 0.42
C ILE A 49 7.63 4.47 -0.12
N ALA A 50 6.50 4.26 -0.81
CA ALA A 50 6.27 3.06 -1.60
C ALA A 50 6.56 3.37 -3.08
N MET A 51 7.21 2.46 -3.79
CA MET A 51 7.39 2.58 -5.23
C MET A 51 6.19 1.97 -5.97
N GLU A 52 5.71 2.69 -6.98
CA GLU A 52 4.58 2.28 -7.81
C GLU A 52 5.00 1.21 -8.83
N VAL A 53 4.13 0.21 -9.01
CA VAL A 53 4.19 -0.83 -10.03
C VAL A 53 2.78 -0.98 -10.60
N TRP A 54 2.66 -1.08 -11.92
CA TRP A 54 1.36 -1.36 -12.56
C TRP A 54 1.24 -2.85 -12.87
N ASP A 55 0.02 -3.38 -12.81
CA ASP A 55 -0.32 -4.76 -13.21
C ASP A 55 -0.37 -4.99 -14.74
N MET A 56 -0.09 -3.92 -15.51
CA MET A 56 0.04 -3.93 -16.95
C MET A 56 1.10 -2.92 -17.43
N PRO A 57 1.66 -3.09 -18.64
CA PRO A 57 2.61 -2.13 -19.20
C PRO A 57 2.01 -0.71 -19.32
N PRO A 58 2.66 0.32 -18.75
CA PRO A 58 2.19 1.69 -18.90
C PRO A 58 2.28 2.15 -20.36
N GLN A 59 1.20 2.73 -20.88
CA GLN A 59 1.15 3.22 -22.26
C GLN A 59 1.48 4.72 -22.38
N GLU A 60 1.14 5.51 -21.37
CA GLU A 60 1.19 6.98 -21.44
C GLU A 60 2.23 7.60 -20.50
N TRP A 61 3.11 6.78 -19.92
CA TRP A 61 4.20 7.30 -19.09
C TRP A 61 5.24 8.02 -19.94
N ALA A 62 5.73 9.15 -19.43
CA ALA A 62 6.83 9.86 -20.07
C ALA A 62 8.08 8.96 -20.15
N PRO A 63 8.89 9.04 -21.23
CA PRO A 63 10.07 8.20 -21.38
C PRO A 63 11.04 8.25 -20.19
N ALA A 64 11.23 9.43 -19.59
CA ALA A 64 12.09 9.61 -18.42
C ALA A 64 11.57 8.87 -17.16
N ALA A 65 10.26 8.65 -17.04
CA ALA A 65 9.67 7.87 -15.95
C ALA A 65 9.79 6.36 -16.20
N LEU A 66 9.80 5.92 -17.47
CA LEU A 66 9.96 4.52 -17.85
C LEU A 66 11.42 4.05 -17.86
N GLU A 67 12.37 4.95 -18.13
CA GLU A 67 13.79 4.64 -18.27
C GLU A 67 14.36 3.81 -17.10
N PRO A 68 14.08 4.14 -15.82
CA PRO A 68 14.55 3.32 -14.70
C PRO A 68 14.03 1.88 -14.75
N PHE A 69 12.82 1.66 -15.25
CA PHE A 69 12.13 0.36 -15.22
C PHE A 69 12.22 -0.40 -16.55
N LYS A 70 13.08 0.04 -17.47
CA LYS A 70 13.22 -0.59 -18.79
C LYS A 70 13.51 -2.09 -18.67
N GLY A 71 12.71 -2.88 -19.38
CA GLY A 71 12.86 -4.34 -19.45
C GLY A 71 12.14 -5.12 -18.34
N VAL A 72 11.38 -4.45 -17.46
CA VAL A 72 10.56 -5.14 -16.45
C VAL A 72 9.10 -4.67 -16.39
N THR A 73 8.72 -3.61 -17.11
CA THR A 73 7.37 -3.02 -17.04
C THR A 73 6.25 -3.92 -17.58
N ASP A 74 6.59 -5.01 -18.26
CA ASP A 74 5.67 -6.04 -18.73
C ASP A 74 5.46 -7.21 -17.76
N ASP A 75 6.27 -7.29 -16.69
CA ASP A 75 6.10 -8.27 -15.62
C ASP A 75 6.08 -7.60 -14.24
N PRO A 76 4.91 -7.40 -13.62
CA PRO A 76 4.76 -6.70 -12.33
C PRO A 76 5.63 -7.30 -11.21
N ALA A 77 5.86 -8.61 -11.22
CA ALA A 77 6.72 -9.28 -10.23
C ALA A 77 8.20 -8.91 -10.41
N SER A 78 8.70 -8.92 -11.65
CA SER A 78 10.07 -8.48 -11.95
C SER A 78 10.24 -6.99 -11.71
N TRP A 79 9.23 -6.17 -12.00
CA TRP A 79 9.23 -4.74 -11.69
C TRP A 79 9.31 -4.49 -10.18
N ALA A 80 8.45 -5.14 -9.38
CA ALA A 80 8.50 -5.01 -7.92
C ALA A 80 9.85 -5.44 -7.34
N LYS A 81 10.44 -6.55 -7.83
CA LYS A 81 11.79 -6.98 -7.44
C LYS A 81 12.84 -5.94 -7.76
N LYS A 82 12.78 -5.33 -8.95
CA LYS A 82 13.70 -4.25 -9.35
C LYS A 82 13.58 -3.04 -8.42
N CYS A 83 12.35 -2.64 -8.06
CA CYS A 83 12.12 -1.56 -7.10
C CYS A 83 12.79 -1.83 -5.75
N VAL A 84 12.69 -3.06 -5.23
CA VAL A 84 13.34 -3.43 -3.97
C VAL A 84 14.87 -3.51 -4.10
N ALA A 85 15.37 -4.24 -5.11
CA ALA A 85 16.78 -4.57 -5.22
C ALA A 85 17.66 -3.40 -5.68
N ASP A 86 17.19 -2.62 -6.66
CA ASP A 86 18.01 -1.59 -7.30
C ASP A 86 17.76 -0.20 -6.68
N TYR A 87 16.56 0.04 -6.17
CA TYR A 87 16.13 1.35 -5.66
C TYR A 87 15.86 1.38 -4.16
N GLY A 88 15.97 0.25 -3.47
CA GLY A 88 15.82 0.17 -2.02
C GLY A 88 14.39 0.44 -1.53
N ALA A 89 13.37 0.12 -2.35
CA ALA A 89 11.99 0.28 -1.95
C ALA A 89 11.69 -0.52 -0.66
N GLU A 90 11.29 0.18 0.40
CA GLU A 90 10.87 -0.43 1.66
C GLU A 90 9.41 -0.91 1.60
N MET A 91 8.64 -0.49 0.60
CA MET A 91 7.27 -0.91 0.32
C MET A 91 6.96 -0.82 -1.17
N ILE A 92 6.01 -1.61 -1.65
CA ILE A 92 5.52 -1.57 -3.04
C ILE A 92 4.04 -1.19 -3.06
N CYS A 93 3.66 -0.33 -4.00
CA CYS A 93 2.27 -0.08 -4.35
C CYS A 93 1.97 -0.66 -5.72
N LEU A 94 1.25 -1.79 -5.75
CA LEU A 94 0.76 -2.41 -6.98
C LEU A 94 -0.59 -1.80 -7.34
N GLN A 95 -0.62 -1.06 -8.44
CA GLN A 95 -1.83 -0.49 -9.04
C GLN A 95 -2.46 -1.52 -9.99
N LEU A 96 -3.73 -1.83 -9.76
CA LEU A 96 -4.53 -2.72 -10.60
C LEU A 96 -5.18 -1.95 -11.77
N VAL A 97 -4.36 -1.18 -12.50
CA VAL A 97 -4.83 -0.32 -13.61
C VAL A 97 -5.60 -1.10 -14.66
N SER A 98 -5.21 -2.35 -14.92
CA SER A 98 -5.86 -3.20 -15.92
C SER A 98 -7.30 -3.60 -15.58
N THR A 99 -7.75 -3.40 -14.34
CA THR A 99 -9.13 -3.68 -13.96
C THR A 99 -10.08 -2.52 -14.25
N ASP A 100 -9.62 -1.37 -14.77
CA ASP A 100 -10.53 -0.25 -15.08
C ASP A 100 -11.62 -0.71 -16.07
N PRO A 101 -12.92 -0.58 -15.72
CA PRO A 101 -14.03 -0.94 -16.61
C PRO A 101 -14.05 -0.18 -17.95
N ASN A 102 -13.36 0.96 -18.03
CA ASN A 102 -13.21 1.74 -19.26
C ASN A 102 -11.92 1.42 -20.03
N GLY A 103 -11.07 0.55 -19.47
CA GLY A 103 -9.81 0.11 -20.04
C GLY A 103 -9.88 -1.35 -20.49
N LEU A 104 -9.01 -2.18 -19.91
CA LEU A 104 -8.96 -3.61 -20.22
C LEU A 104 -10.04 -4.42 -19.49
N ASP A 105 -10.67 -3.85 -18.45
CA ASP A 105 -11.70 -4.48 -17.63
C ASP A 105 -11.37 -5.90 -17.18
N ARG A 106 -10.10 -6.16 -16.82
CA ARG A 106 -9.67 -7.49 -16.38
C ARG A 106 -10.48 -7.99 -15.19
N GLY A 107 -10.75 -9.29 -15.17
CA GLY A 107 -11.58 -9.91 -14.14
C GLY A 107 -10.86 -10.06 -12.80
N ALA A 108 -11.64 -10.23 -11.72
CA ALA A 108 -11.13 -10.36 -10.36
C ALA A 108 -10.18 -11.55 -10.16
N ASP A 109 -10.41 -12.68 -10.82
CA ASP A 109 -9.54 -13.87 -10.74
C ASP A 109 -8.14 -13.59 -11.31
N GLU A 110 -8.07 -12.94 -12.48
CA GLU A 110 -6.82 -12.61 -13.13
C GLU A 110 -6.02 -11.60 -12.30
N ALA A 111 -6.69 -10.54 -11.83
CA ALA A 111 -6.07 -9.54 -10.96
C ALA A 111 -5.53 -10.14 -9.65
N ALA A 112 -6.29 -11.05 -9.02
CA ALA A 112 -5.87 -11.69 -7.78
C ALA A 112 -4.63 -12.58 -7.96
N GLU A 113 -4.49 -13.28 -9.09
CA GLU A 113 -3.28 -14.05 -9.39
C GLU A 113 -2.07 -13.15 -9.66
N VAL A 114 -2.25 -11.99 -10.29
CA VAL A 114 -1.17 -10.99 -10.43
C VAL A 114 -0.71 -10.49 -9.06
N VAL A 115 -1.66 -10.12 -8.18
CA VAL A 115 -1.34 -9.68 -6.81
C VAL A 115 -0.56 -10.76 -6.06
N LYS A 116 -1.03 -12.01 -6.11
CA LYS A 116 -0.36 -13.14 -5.47
C LYS A 116 1.05 -13.34 -6.00
N LYS A 117 1.24 -13.28 -7.32
CA LYS A 117 2.55 -13.38 -7.97
C LYS A 117 3.51 -12.30 -7.46
N VAL A 118 3.04 -11.05 -7.31
CA VAL A 118 3.85 -9.95 -6.77
C VAL A 118 4.13 -10.15 -5.28
N ALA A 119 3.13 -10.57 -4.49
CA ALA A 119 3.28 -10.85 -3.07
C ALA A 119 4.25 -12.02 -2.78
N ASP A 120 4.38 -12.97 -3.71
CA ASP A 120 5.38 -14.05 -3.66
C ASP A 120 6.78 -13.60 -4.13
N ALA A 121 6.85 -12.52 -4.90
CA ALA A 121 8.08 -12.04 -5.52
C ALA A 121 8.91 -11.13 -4.61
N VAL A 122 8.29 -10.46 -3.64
CA VAL A 122 8.94 -9.49 -2.74
C VAL A 122 8.67 -9.81 -1.27
N ASP A 123 9.59 -9.36 -0.41
CA ASP A 123 9.54 -9.57 1.04
C ASP A 123 9.29 -8.28 1.83
N VAL A 124 8.91 -7.21 1.15
CA VAL A 124 8.50 -5.91 1.73
C VAL A 124 6.97 -5.79 1.74
N PRO A 125 6.38 -4.90 2.57
CA PRO A 125 4.94 -4.66 2.57
C PRO A 125 4.40 -4.29 1.18
N LEU A 126 3.27 -4.91 0.82
CA LEU A 126 2.60 -4.72 -0.46
C LEU A 126 1.26 -4.01 -0.25
N ILE A 127 1.14 -2.84 -0.84
CA ILE A 127 -0.10 -2.11 -1.04
C ILE A 127 -0.70 -2.57 -2.37
N VAL A 128 -1.97 -2.95 -2.35
CA VAL A 128 -2.76 -3.26 -3.54
C VAL A 128 -3.78 -2.15 -3.70
N TRP A 129 -3.71 -1.45 -4.82
CA TRP A 129 -4.54 -0.30 -5.12
C TRP A 129 -5.43 -0.59 -6.33
N GLY A 130 -6.75 -0.44 -6.17
CA GLY A 130 -7.76 -0.59 -7.22
C GLY A 130 -7.86 0.63 -8.14
N THR A 131 -9.01 0.80 -8.79
CA THR A 131 -9.22 1.86 -9.79
C THR A 131 -10.14 3.00 -9.32
N ALA A 132 -10.53 3.00 -8.04
CA ALA A 132 -11.53 3.90 -7.47
C ALA A 132 -12.92 3.79 -8.14
N ASN A 133 -13.21 2.62 -8.74
CA ASN A 133 -14.54 2.28 -9.21
C ASN A 133 -15.18 1.33 -8.20
N HIS A 134 -16.17 1.80 -7.44
CA HIS A 134 -16.68 1.07 -6.26
C HIS A 134 -17.16 -0.36 -6.56
N ASP A 135 -17.85 -0.56 -7.69
CA ASP A 135 -18.37 -1.87 -8.06
C ASP A 135 -17.23 -2.81 -8.47
N LYS A 136 -16.30 -2.30 -9.29
CA LYS A 136 -15.14 -3.09 -9.73
C LYS A 136 -14.16 -3.38 -8.60
N ASP A 137 -13.85 -2.39 -7.78
CA ASP A 137 -12.97 -2.54 -6.61
C ASP A 137 -13.58 -3.48 -5.58
N THR A 138 -14.90 -3.43 -5.37
CA THR A 138 -15.61 -4.41 -4.54
C THR A 138 -15.40 -5.83 -5.06
N GLU A 139 -15.56 -6.07 -6.37
CA GLU A 139 -15.39 -7.39 -6.96
C GLU A 139 -13.93 -7.85 -6.84
N VAL A 140 -13.00 -7.05 -7.34
CA VAL A 140 -11.57 -7.34 -7.46
C VAL A 140 -10.92 -7.47 -6.08
N LEU A 141 -11.05 -6.46 -5.21
CA LEU A 141 -10.33 -6.44 -3.94
C LEU A 141 -10.84 -7.48 -2.97
N ARG A 142 -12.13 -7.85 -3.02
CA ARG A 142 -12.63 -9.01 -2.27
C ARG A 142 -11.97 -10.31 -2.74
N LYS A 143 -11.85 -10.52 -4.04
CA LYS A 143 -11.18 -11.71 -4.56
C LYS A 143 -9.70 -11.75 -4.21
N VAL A 144 -9.03 -10.60 -4.28
CA VAL A 144 -7.64 -10.44 -3.81
C VAL A 144 -7.52 -10.86 -2.35
N THR A 145 -8.41 -10.40 -1.46
CA THR A 145 -8.35 -10.76 -0.04
C THR A 145 -8.52 -12.27 0.21
N GLU A 146 -9.36 -12.95 -0.58
CA GLU A 146 -9.56 -14.40 -0.51
C GLU A 146 -8.30 -15.16 -0.98
N VAL A 147 -7.81 -14.86 -2.18
CA VAL A 147 -6.68 -15.58 -2.80
C VAL A 147 -5.37 -15.33 -2.05
N CYS A 148 -5.21 -14.13 -1.48
CA CYS A 148 -4.01 -13.72 -0.76
C CYS A 148 -4.16 -13.83 0.77
N GLN A 149 -5.08 -14.65 1.27
CA GLN A 149 -5.35 -14.83 2.70
C GLN A 149 -4.05 -14.98 3.51
N GLY A 150 -3.93 -14.22 4.61
CA GLY A 150 -2.80 -14.29 5.53
C GLY A 150 -1.52 -13.58 5.09
N ARG A 151 -1.46 -12.97 3.89
CA ARG A 151 -0.27 -12.25 3.39
C ARG A 151 -0.06 -10.85 3.98
N ASN A 152 -0.93 -10.41 4.87
CA ASN A 152 -0.93 -9.08 5.51
C ASN A 152 -0.77 -7.91 4.51
N LEU A 153 -1.57 -7.93 3.43
CA LEU A 153 -1.59 -6.88 2.42
C LEU A 153 -2.24 -5.60 2.96
N ILE A 154 -1.89 -4.47 2.36
CA ILE A 154 -2.60 -3.21 2.54
C ILE A 154 -3.53 -3.08 1.33
N ILE A 155 -4.83 -2.90 1.55
CA ILE A 155 -5.83 -2.89 0.49
C ILE A 155 -6.47 -1.50 0.41
N GLY A 156 -6.53 -0.95 -0.80
CA GLY A 156 -7.22 0.30 -1.11
C GLY A 156 -7.58 0.42 -2.60
N PRO A 157 -8.26 1.51 -3.00
CA PRO A 157 -8.92 2.45 -2.11
C PRO A 157 -10.11 1.79 -1.38
N VAL A 158 -10.50 2.39 -0.25
CA VAL A 158 -11.69 1.98 0.52
C VAL A 158 -12.48 3.24 0.80
N GLU A 159 -13.65 3.37 0.19
CA GLU A 159 -14.46 4.57 0.17
C GLU A 159 -15.88 4.31 0.71
N GLU A 160 -16.68 5.37 0.91
CA GLU A 160 -18.02 5.24 1.49
C GLU A 160 -18.94 4.26 0.73
N GLY A 161 -18.75 4.10 -0.59
CA GLY A 161 -19.53 3.19 -1.43
C GLY A 161 -19.22 1.70 -1.24
N ASP A 162 -17.99 1.36 -0.82
CA ASP A 162 -17.49 -0.02 -0.85
C ASP A 162 -16.87 -0.49 0.48
N HIS A 163 -16.68 0.41 1.46
CA HIS A 163 -15.92 0.13 2.68
C HIS A 163 -16.43 -1.07 3.48
N LYS A 164 -17.76 -1.28 3.53
CA LYS A 164 -18.34 -2.41 4.26
C LYS A 164 -17.97 -3.73 3.61
N LYS A 165 -17.98 -3.81 2.28
CA LYS A 165 -17.77 -5.05 1.55
C LYS A 165 -16.28 -5.40 1.51
N ILE A 166 -15.42 -4.42 1.21
CA ILE A 166 -13.96 -4.62 1.16
C ILE A 166 -13.42 -4.82 2.57
N GLY A 167 -13.82 -3.99 3.53
CA GLY A 167 -13.39 -4.09 4.93
C GLY A 167 -13.79 -5.40 5.58
N ALA A 168 -15.01 -5.89 5.37
CA ALA A 168 -15.44 -7.18 5.89
C ALA A 168 -14.61 -8.35 5.33
N ALA A 169 -14.28 -8.30 4.03
CA ALA A 169 -13.45 -9.33 3.40
C ALA A 169 -12.01 -9.30 3.92
N ALA A 170 -11.41 -8.11 4.02
CA ALA A 170 -10.07 -7.92 4.57
C ALA A 170 -9.94 -8.42 6.02
N LEU A 171 -10.97 -8.20 6.85
CA LEU A 171 -11.05 -8.74 8.22
C LEU A 171 -11.20 -10.27 8.22
N SER A 172 -12.09 -10.80 7.39
CA SER A 172 -12.40 -12.24 7.33
C SER A 172 -11.20 -13.08 6.91
N TYR A 173 -10.41 -12.59 5.95
CA TYR A 173 -9.23 -13.28 5.44
C TYR A 173 -7.92 -12.85 6.15
N MET A 174 -8.02 -12.15 7.28
CA MET A 174 -6.87 -11.71 8.08
C MET A 174 -5.81 -10.96 7.25
N ILE A 175 -6.27 -10.20 6.26
CA ILE A 175 -5.42 -9.38 5.40
C ILE A 175 -4.91 -8.16 6.18
N VAL A 176 -5.68 -7.66 7.15
CA VAL A 176 -5.26 -6.55 8.02
C VAL A 176 -5.34 -7.00 9.48
N LYS A 177 -4.18 -7.32 10.10
CA LYS A 177 -4.14 -7.75 11.51
C LYS A 177 -4.41 -6.63 12.54
N HIS A 178 -4.39 -5.36 12.13
CA HIS A 178 -4.39 -4.20 13.05
C HIS A 178 -5.78 -3.70 13.45
N LEU A 179 -6.82 -4.32 12.93
CA LEU A 179 -8.21 -3.93 13.15
C LEU A 179 -8.94 -4.81 14.17
N GLN A 180 -8.28 -5.83 14.74
CA GLN A 180 -8.86 -6.53 15.87
C GLN A 180 -8.59 -5.73 17.15
N PRO A 181 -9.63 -5.38 17.93
CA PRO A 181 -9.43 -4.88 19.28
C PRO A 181 -8.76 -5.99 20.09
N ASN A 182 -7.69 -5.63 20.82
CA ASN A 182 -7.18 -6.45 21.91
C ASN A 182 -8.28 -6.69 22.96
#